data_AF-A0A2G9U3G5-F1
#
_entry.id   AF-A0A2G9U3G5-F1
#
_cell.length_a   1.000
_cell.length_b   1.000
_cell.length_c   1.000
_cell.angle_alpha   90.00
_cell.angle_beta   90.00
_cell.angle_gamma   90.00
#
_symmetry.space_group_name_H-M   'P 1'
#
loop_
_entity.id
_entity.type
_entity.pdbx_description
1 polymer ?
#
loop_
_entity_poly.entity_id
_entity_poly.type
_entity_poly.pdbx_seq_one_letter_code
_entity_poly.pdbx_strand_id
1 'polypeptide(L)'
;MAATWADIQRLVSDLQRVQLSQSSKKLSEANCVEVVSKLIQRSLIDVVFTRDGHSYITQKHLATEVRNECVALGGRAPLTDIATSLNVDLEHVERAAHQLASENTEFKISGGELFAEEYVTNLQNGLRTLLIENGYQTLSSLCKHWNLSQKLGLSDGGSNAKNGQVEQIITQDNADVKIETLPSMLLSTALLQQCSTAVKEAVHETDVCDVQSALQSLAIPFDDADLIAISEQVASSESGLHSAGTHIFSDRILSKTIERLGDRIDAWAHELMSRIQQERKGTQQQKKVVEVCHPLILLE
;
A
#
# COMPACT_ATOMS: atom_id res chain seq x y z
N MET A 1 37.38 -43.61 -63.46
CA MET A 1 36.39 -44.69 -63.59
C MET A 1 35.02 -44.03 -63.71
N ALA A 2 34.43 -44.05 -64.89
CA ALA A 2 33.11 -43.47 -65.14
C ALA A 2 32.04 -44.36 -64.49
N ALA A 3 31.06 -43.76 -63.82
CA ALA A 3 29.94 -44.48 -63.22
C ALA A 3 29.28 -45.36 -64.29
N THR A 4 29.14 -46.65 -64.00
CA THR A 4 28.62 -47.60 -64.99
C THR A 4 27.10 -47.44 -65.09
N TRP A 5 26.53 -47.74 -66.25
CA TRP A 5 25.07 -47.71 -66.46
C TRP A 5 24.30 -48.54 -65.42
N ALA A 6 24.91 -49.64 -64.94
CA ALA A 6 24.36 -50.47 -63.88
C ALA A 6 24.27 -49.73 -62.53
N ASP A 7 25.26 -48.89 -62.21
CA ASP A 7 25.25 -48.09 -60.99
C ASP A 7 24.14 -47.03 -61.04
N ILE A 8 23.94 -46.39 -62.20
CA ILE A 8 22.88 -45.41 -62.43
C ILE A 8 21.50 -46.08 -62.29
N GLN A 9 21.30 -47.25 -62.90
CA GLN A 9 20.05 -48.02 -62.79
C GLN A 9 19.75 -48.44 -61.34
N ARG A 10 20.78 -48.83 -60.59
CA ARG A 10 20.66 -49.18 -59.17
C ARG A 10 20.29 -47.96 -58.32
N LEU A 11 20.95 -46.83 -58.54
CA LEU A 11 20.65 -45.56 -57.89
C LEU A 11 19.21 -45.10 -58.19
N VAL A 12 18.74 -45.21 -59.43
CA VAL A 12 17.37 -44.88 -59.81
C VAL A 12 16.36 -45.80 -59.13
N SER A 13 16.64 -47.10 -59.07
CA SER A 13 15.79 -48.07 -58.38
C SER A 13 15.74 -47.83 -56.88
N ASP A 14 16.86 -47.51 -56.25
CA ASP A 14 16.92 -47.16 -54.82
C ASP A 14 16.22 -45.83 -54.54
N LEU A 15 16.36 -44.83 -55.43
CA LEU A 15 15.67 -43.55 -55.30
C LEU A 15 14.15 -43.72 -55.47
N GLN A 16 13.70 -44.52 -56.44
CA GLN A 16 12.29 -44.88 -56.58
C GLN A 16 11.78 -45.65 -55.36
N ARG A 17 12.58 -46.57 -54.81
CA ARG A 17 12.21 -47.32 -53.60
C ARG A 17 12.08 -46.40 -52.39
N VAL A 18 12.97 -45.41 -52.25
CA VAL A 18 12.93 -44.40 -51.18
C VAL A 18 11.77 -43.41 -51.37
N GLN A 19 11.42 -43.05 -52.61
CA GLN A 19 10.25 -42.20 -52.88
C GLN A 19 8.92 -42.93 -52.70
N LEU A 20 8.87 -44.23 -53.03
CA LEU A 20 7.68 -45.09 -52.86
C LEU A 20 7.53 -45.62 -51.44
N SER A 21 8.60 -45.67 -50.65
CA SER A 21 8.51 -45.80 -49.20
C SER A 21 7.94 -44.50 -48.65
N GLN A 22 6.61 -44.37 -48.69
CA GLN A 22 5.89 -43.27 -48.08
C GLN A 22 6.43 -43.06 -46.67
N SER A 23 6.96 -41.86 -46.41
CA SER A 23 7.38 -41.43 -45.09
C SER A 23 6.27 -41.79 -44.08
N SER A 24 6.65 -42.40 -42.95
CA SER A 24 5.75 -42.82 -41.88
C SER A 24 4.57 -41.86 -41.74
N LYS A 25 3.34 -42.41 -41.80
CA LYS A 25 2.05 -41.70 -41.75
C LYS A 25 2.15 -40.36 -41.03
N LYS A 26 2.42 -39.29 -41.79
CA LYS A 26 2.36 -37.94 -41.26
C LYS A 26 0.88 -37.68 -41.01
N LEU A 27 0.50 -37.54 -39.75
CA LEU A 27 -0.83 -37.09 -39.41
C LEU A 27 -1.01 -35.72 -40.06
N SER A 28 -2.04 -35.57 -40.88
CA SER A 28 -2.42 -34.26 -41.40
C SER A 28 -2.78 -33.36 -40.22
N GLU A 29 -2.50 -32.07 -40.34
CA GLU A 29 -2.74 -31.07 -39.29
C GLU A 29 -4.16 -31.15 -38.71
N ALA A 30 -5.18 -31.30 -39.58
CA ALA A 30 -6.57 -31.50 -39.17
C ALA A 30 -6.81 -32.73 -38.29
N ASN A 31 -6.07 -33.82 -38.54
CA ASN A 31 -6.17 -35.05 -37.75
C ASN A 31 -5.43 -34.91 -36.41
N CYS A 32 -4.32 -34.16 -36.37
CA CYS A 32 -3.68 -33.79 -35.10
C CYS A 32 -4.62 -32.97 -34.21
N VAL A 33 -5.31 -31.97 -34.79
CA VAL A 33 -6.29 -31.14 -34.07
C VAL A 33 -7.44 -31.99 -33.53
N GLU A 34 -7.99 -32.92 -34.31
CA GLU A 34 -9.07 -33.80 -33.84
C GLU A 34 -8.60 -34.71 -32.69
N VAL A 35 -7.39 -35.28 -32.80
CA VAL A 35 -6.82 -36.12 -31.73
C VAL A 35 -6.61 -35.31 -30.44
N VAL A 36 -6.04 -34.10 -30.53
CA VAL A 36 -5.85 -33.22 -29.37
C VAL A 36 -7.20 -32.82 -28.76
N SER A 37 -8.18 -32.45 -29.58
CA SER A 37 -9.53 -32.09 -29.11
C SER A 37 -10.20 -33.26 -28.37
N LYS A 38 -10.06 -34.51 -28.86
CA LYS A 38 -10.56 -35.70 -28.15
C LYS A 38 -9.82 -36.01 -26.86
N LEU A 39 -8.53 -35.67 -26.77
CA LEU A 39 -7.75 -35.81 -25.52
C LEU A 39 -8.18 -34.77 -24.46
N ILE A 40 -8.50 -33.55 -24.90
CA ILE A 40 -9.06 -32.49 -24.05
C ILE A 40 -10.45 -32.89 -23.55
N GLN A 41 -11.33 -33.38 -24.43
CA GLN A 41 -12.69 -33.82 -24.07
C GLN A 41 -12.70 -34.96 -23.04
N ARG A 42 -11.65 -35.79 -23.03
CA ARG A 42 -11.46 -36.85 -22.03
C ARG A 42 -10.71 -36.39 -20.78
N SER A 43 -10.40 -35.09 -20.67
CA SER A 43 -9.65 -34.48 -19.56
C SER A 43 -8.30 -35.15 -19.29
N LEU A 44 -7.66 -35.71 -20.33
CA LEU A 44 -6.36 -36.37 -20.19
C LEU A 44 -5.19 -35.37 -20.29
N ILE A 45 -5.43 -34.21 -20.90
CA ILE A 45 -4.44 -33.15 -21.11
C ILE A 45 -5.09 -31.80 -20.83
N ASP A 46 -4.44 -30.99 -19.99
CA ASP A 46 -4.80 -29.59 -19.74
C ASP A 46 -3.90 -28.69 -20.58
N VAL A 47 -4.48 -28.08 -21.62
CA VAL A 47 -3.79 -27.25 -22.61
C VAL A 47 -4.54 -25.94 -22.78
N VAL A 48 -3.76 -24.86 -22.80
CA VAL A 48 -4.20 -23.49 -22.98
C VAL A 48 -4.07 -23.11 -24.45
N PHE A 49 -5.05 -22.36 -24.95
CA PHE A 49 -5.03 -21.81 -26.30
C PHE A 49 -4.22 -20.51 -26.33
N THR A 50 -3.40 -20.35 -27.36
CA THR A 50 -2.86 -19.01 -27.69
C THR A 50 -3.97 -18.12 -28.22
N ARG A 51 -3.77 -16.79 -28.14
CA ARG A 51 -4.74 -15.79 -28.60
C ARG A 51 -5.13 -15.95 -30.07
N ASP A 52 -4.22 -16.53 -30.87
CA ASP A 52 -4.42 -16.82 -32.29
C ASP A 52 -5.11 -18.18 -32.55
N GLY A 53 -5.35 -18.99 -31.51
CA GLY A 53 -5.98 -20.31 -31.62
C GLY A 53 -5.17 -21.38 -32.36
N HIS A 54 -3.95 -21.05 -32.80
CA HIS A 54 -3.12 -21.92 -33.63
C HIS A 54 -2.14 -22.82 -32.86
N SER A 55 -1.90 -22.54 -31.57
CA SER A 55 -0.92 -23.28 -30.76
C SER A 55 -1.52 -23.74 -29.45
N TYR A 56 -1.12 -24.95 -29.02
CA TYR A 56 -1.47 -25.52 -27.73
C TYR A 56 -0.28 -25.42 -26.80
N ILE A 57 -0.48 -24.85 -25.62
CA ILE A 57 0.55 -24.72 -24.59
C ILE A 57 0.08 -25.49 -23.36
N THR A 58 0.92 -26.39 -22.84
CA THR A 58 0.59 -27.09 -21.58
C THR A 58 0.78 -26.14 -20.39
N GLN A 59 -0.04 -26.30 -19.35
CA GLN A 59 0.05 -25.45 -18.15
C GLN A 59 1.45 -25.46 -17.51
N LYS A 60 2.12 -26.62 -17.52
CA LYS A 60 3.50 -26.76 -17.00
C LYS A 60 4.51 -25.98 -17.83
N HIS A 61 4.36 -26.02 -19.16
CA HIS A 61 5.21 -25.24 -20.05
C HIS A 61 4.95 -23.74 -19.87
N LEU A 62 3.68 -23.32 -19.78
CA LEU A 62 3.31 -21.93 -19.53
C LEU A 62 3.96 -21.39 -18.24
N ALA A 63 3.91 -22.13 -17.14
CA ALA A 63 4.58 -21.72 -15.89
C ALA A 63 6.09 -21.55 -16.04
N THR A 64 6.73 -22.35 -16.90
CA THR A 64 8.18 -22.26 -17.16
C THR A 64 8.52 -21.08 -18.04
N GLU A 65 7.71 -20.80 -19.06
CA GLU A 65 7.85 -19.62 -19.91
C GLU A 65 7.62 -18.33 -19.13
N VAL A 66 6.60 -18.27 -18.27
CA VAL A 66 6.35 -17.13 -17.37
C VAL A 66 7.56 -16.86 -16.47
N ARG A 67 8.19 -17.93 -15.94
CA ARG A 67 9.43 -17.82 -15.15
C ARG A 67 10.58 -17.24 -15.98
N ASN A 68 10.81 -17.80 -17.16
CA ASN A 68 11.91 -17.39 -18.04
C ASN A 68 11.76 -15.93 -18.48
N GLU A 69 10.53 -15.52 -18.80
CA GLU A 69 10.23 -14.15 -19.21
C GLU A 69 10.45 -13.16 -18.05
N CYS A 70 10.06 -13.54 -16.83
CA CYS A 70 10.33 -12.74 -15.64
C CYS A 70 11.83 -12.53 -15.40
N VAL A 71 12.64 -13.58 -15.58
CA VAL A 71 14.10 -13.49 -15.44
C VAL A 71 14.72 -12.69 -16.59
N ALA A 72 14.22 -12.87 -17.82
CA ALA A 72 14.67 -12.13 -19.00
C ALA A 72 14.42 -10.62 -18.88
N LEU A 73 13.31 -10.22 -18.27
CA LEU A 73 12.95 -8.83 -17.98
C LEU A 73 13.67 -8.25 -16.74
N GLY A 74 14.63 -8.97 -16.17
CA GLY A 74 15.44 -8.48 -15.05
C GLY A 74 14.73 -8.56 -13.69
N GLY A 75 13.76 -9.47 -13.54
CA GLY A 75 13.13 -9.81 -12.27
C GLY A 75 11.87 -9.03 -11.92
N ARG A 76 11.45 -8.06 -12.75
CA ARG A 76 10.13 -7.43 -12.67
C ARG A 76 9.45 -7.53 -14.03
N ALA A 77 8.28 -8.15 -14.06
CA ALA A 77 7.53 -8.33 -15.30
C ALA A 77 6.02 -8.14 -15.06
N PRO A 78 5.37 -7.15 -15.69
CA PRO A 78 3.93 -7.05 -15.65
C PRO A 78 3.31 -8.24 -16.41
N LEU A 79 2.25 -8.82 -15.86
CA LEU A 79 1.61 -10.01 -16.44
C LEU A 79 1.01 -9.72 -17.83
N THR A 80 0.66 -8.46 -18.10
CA THR A 80 0.24 -7.99 -19.43
C THR A 80 1.35 -8.15 -20.47
N ASP A 81 2.59 -7.81 -20.12
CA ASP A 81 3.70 -7.86 -21.06
C ASP A 81 4.09 -9.31 -21.32
N ILE A 82 4.09 -10.14 -20.27
CA ILE A 82 4.27 -11.60 -20.41
C ILE A 82 3.18 -12.20 -21.31
N ALA A 83 1.91 -11.81 -21.12
CA ALA A 83 0.80 -12.27 -21.96
C ALA A 83 0.98 -11.85 -23.42
N THR A 84 1.49 -10.64 -23.70
CA THR A 84 1.79 -10.21 -25.07
C THR A 84 3.01 -10.90 -25.68
N SER A 85 4.06 -11.15 -24.89
CA SER A 85 5.29 -11.81 -25.34
C SER A 85 5.02 -13.29 -25.67
N LEU A 86 4.27 -13.97 -24.81
CA LEU A 86 3.88 -15.38 -25.01
C LEU A 86 2.66 -15.56 -25.93
N ASN A 87 1.97 -14.46 -26.25
CA ASN A 87 0.76 -14.45 -27.07
C ASN A 87 -0.36 -15.38 -26.51
N VAL A 88 -0.53 -15.36 -25.18
CA VAL A 88 -1.50 -16.14 -24.41
C VAL A 88 -2.49 -15.19 -23.71
N ASP A 89 -3.72 -15.63 -23.48
CA ASP A 89 -4.70 -14.85 -22.73
C ASP A 89 -4.25 -14.56 -21.29
N LEU A 90 -4.48 -13.32 -20.84
CA LEU A 90 -4.05 -12.84 -19.53
C LEU A 90 -4.55 -13.71 -18.38
N GLU A 91 -5.79 -14.21 -18.43
CA GLU A 91 -6.38 -15.06 -17.38
C GLU A 91 -5.56 -16.34 -17.14
N HIS A 92 -5.00 -16.92 -18.21
CA HIS A 92 -4.18 -18.13 -18.11
C HIS A 92 -2.80 -17.82 -17.55
N VAL A 93 -2.23 -16.68 -17.93
CA VAL A 93 -0.95 -16.18 -17.40
C VAL A 93 -1.08 -15.84 -15.92
N GLU A 94 -2.15 -15.16 -15.50
CA GLU A 94 -2.44 -14.85 -14.10
C GLU A 94 -2.57 -16.13 -13.26
N ARG A 95 -3.34 -17.11 -13.73
CA ARG A 95 -3.48 -18.40 -13.04
C ARG A 95 -2.15 -19.14 -12.93
N ALA A 96 -1.35 -19.17 -14.00
CA ALA A 96 -0.03 -19.78 -13.99
C ALA A 96 0.93 -19.06 -13.03
N ALA A 97 0.91 -17.73 -13.03
CA ALA A 97 1.72 -16.93 -12.12
C ALA A 97 1.31 -17.15 -10.66
N HIS A 98 0.01 -17.15 -10.35
CA HIS A 98 -0.49 -17.44 -8.99
C HIS A 98 -0.11 -18.83 -8.51
N GLN A 99 -0.18 -19.83 -9.40
CA GLN A 99 0.30 -21.17 -9.10
C GLN A 99 1.81 -21.16 -8.83
N LEU A 100 2.60 -20.47 -9.65
CA LEU A 100 4.05 -20.35 -9.49
C LEU A 100 4.42 -19.70 -8.15
N ALA A 101 3.73 -18.64 -7.74
CA ALA A 101 3.94 -17.96 -6.45
C ALA A 101 3.48 -18.81 -5.25
N SER A 102 2.53 -19.73 -5.45
CA SER A 102 2.11 -20.68 -4.40
C SER A 102 3.05 -21.88 -4.25
N GLU A 103 3.67 -22.32 -5.36
CA GLU A 103 4.55 -23.49 -5.40
C GLU A 103 6.00 -23.14 -5.08
N ASN A 104 6.48 -21.97 -5.52
CA ASN A 104 7.86 -21.52 -5.37
C ASN A 104 7.91 -20.19 -4.62
N THR A 105 8.67 -20.14 -3.52
CA THR A 105 8.90 -18.91 -2.74
C THR A 105 9.74 -17.88 -3.50
N GLU A 106 10.41 -18.28 -4.58
CA GLU A 106 11.29 -17.45 -5.40
C GLU A 106 10.56 -16.33 -6.16
N PHE A 107 9.23 -16.36 -6.25
CA PHE A 107 8.44 -15.38 -6.98
C PHE A 107 7.28 -14.85 -6.15
N LYS A 108 7.07 -13.53 -6.22
CA LYS A 108 5.96 -12.82 -5.56
C LYS A 108 5.12 -12.10 -6.61
N ILE A 109 3.81 -12.08 -6.41
CA ILE A 109 2.89 -11.34 -7.29
C ILE A 109 2.32 -10.16 -6.52
N SER A 110 2.24 -8.99 -7.16
CA SER A 110 1.52 -7.84 -6.62
C SER A 110 1.00 -6.93 -7.73
N GLY A 111 -0.25 -6.48 -7.59
CA GLY A 111 -0.86 -5.53 -8.53
C GLY A 111 -0.88 -5.95 -10.00
N GLY A 112 -0.85 -7.24 -10.31
CA GLY A 112 -0.74 -7.74 -11.70
C GLY A 112 0.69 -7.75 -12.26
N GLU A 113 1.69 -7.59 -11.41
CA GLU A 113 3.11 -7.73 -11.73
C GLU A 113 3.71 -8.95 -11.00
N LEU A 114 4.64 -9.63 -11.66
CA LEU A 114 5.44 -10.71 -11.10
C LEU A 114 6.84 -10.18 -10.75
N PHE A 115 7.29 -10.50 -9.55
CA PHE A 115 8.57 -10.09 -9.00
C PHE A 115 9.38 -11.32 -8.62
N ALA A 116 10.63 -11.39 -9.07
CA ALA A 116 11.61 -12.34 -8.56
C ALA A 116 12.07 -11.92 -7.15
N GLU A 117 12.29 -12.88 -6.27
CA GLU A 117 12.75 -12.66 -4.90
C GLU A 117 14.12 -11.95 -4.87
N GLU A 118 15.02 -12.29 -5.80
CA GLU A 118 16.32 -11.60 -5.94
C GLU A 118 16.14 -10.11 -6.26
N TYR A 119 15.19 -9.77 -7.13
CA TYR A 119 14.89 -8.38 -7.47
C TYR A 119 14.36 -7.61 -6.26
N VAL A 120 13.41 -8.21 -5.52
CA VAL A 120 12.87 -7.63 -4.28
C VAL A 120 13.98 -7.43 -3.26
N THR A 121 14.85 -8.42 -3.07
CA THR A 121 15.96 -8.36 -2.11
C THR A 121 16.95 -7.25 -2.46
N ASN A 122 17.30 -7.12 -3.75
CA ASN A 122 18.18 -6.05 -4.22
C ASN A 122 17.56 -4.66 -4.02
N LEU A 123 16.25 -4.53 -4.28
CA LEU A 123 15.50 -3.30 -4.06
C LEU A 123 15.46 -2.93 -2.56
N GLN A 124 15.18 -3.92 -1.69
CA GLN A 124 15.24 -3.74 -0.24
C GLN A 124 16.64 -3.33 0.25
N ASN A 125 17.70 -3.93 -0.28
CA ASN A 125 19.07 -3.56 0.06
C ASN A 125 19.43 -2.15 -0.41
N GLY A 126 19.02 -1.77 -1.62
CA GLY A 126 19.18 -0.41 -2.12
C GLY A 126 18.43 0.61 -1.26
N LEU A 127 17.18 0.31 -0.88
CA LEU A 127 16.41 1.14 0.05
C LEU A 127 17.14 1.31 1.38
N ARG A 128 17.64 0.21 1.93
CA ARG A 128 18.35 0.20 3.22
C ARG A 128 19.58 1.09 3.16
N THR A 129 20.40 0.98 2.12
CA THR A 129 21.57 1.87 1.95
C THR A 129 21.15 3.33 1.89
N LEU A 130 20.10 3.65 1.13
CA LEU A 130 19.58 5.02 1.04
C LEU A 130 19.05 5.55 2.38
N LEU A 131 18.41 4.70 3.19
CA LEU A 131 17.92 5.05 4.53
C LEU A 131 19.06 5.19 5.54
N ILE A 132 20.12 4.39 5.44
CA ILE A 132 21.31 4.53 6.29
C ILE A 132 22.05 5.84 5.95
N GLU A 133 22.13 6.20 4.66
CA GLU A 133 22.84 7.41 4.22
C GLU A 133 22.05 8.69 4.47
N ASN A 134 20.74 8.71 4.18
CA ASN A 134 19.92 9.93 4.22
C ASN A 134 18.96 10.00 5.42
N GLY A 135 18.76 8.91 6.16
CA GLY A 135 17.84 8.81 7.29
C GLY A 135 16.37 8.66 6.92
N TYR A 136 15.93 9.31 5.83
CA TYR A 136 14.57 9.26 5.29
C TYR A 136 14.55 9.20 3.76
N GLN A 137 13.46 8.68 3.19
CA GLN A 137 13.16 8.77 1.76
C GLN A 137 11.67 9.01 1.52
N THR A 138 11.34 9.89 0.57
CA THR A 138 9.93 10.11 0.18
C THR A 138 9.46 9.03 -0.78
N LEU A 139 8.22 8.58 -0.63
CA LEU A 139 7.63 7.57 -1.52
C LEU A 139 7.61 8.05 -2.97
N SER A 140 7.40 9.35 -3.21
CA SER A 140 7.43 9.96 -4.54
C SER A 140 8.80 9.85 -5.22
N SER A 141 9.90 10.10 -4.49
CA SER A 141 11.26 9.92 -4.99
C SER A 141 11.53 8.45 -5.32
N LEU A 142 11.06 7.57 -4.43
CA LEU A 142 11.22 6.13 -4.55
C LEU A 142 10.50 5.55 -5.78
N CYS A 143 9.24 5.95 -5.98
CA CYS A 143 8.45 5.57 -7.15
C CYS A 143 9.11 6.03 -8.45
N LYS A 144 9.71 7.23 -8.47
CA LYS A 144 10.46 7.72 -9.65
C LYS A 144 11.73 6.91 -9.89
N HIS A 145 12.46 6.59 -8.83
CA HIS A 145 13.73 5.89 -8.94
C HIS A 145 13.55 4.43 -9.39
N TRP A 146 12.52 3.73 -8.90
CA TRP A 146 12.24 2.34 -9.26
C TRP A 146 11.15 2.17 -10.32
N ASN A 147 10.68 3.28 -10.91
CA ASN A 147 9.61 3.30 -11.90
C ASN A 147 8.37 2.49 -11.45
N LEU A 148 8.05 2.58 -10.16
CA LEU A 148 6.87 1.94 -9.57
C LEU A 148 5.67 2.86 -9.77
N SER A 149 4.54 2.32 -10.22
CA SER A 149 3.31 3.11 -10.33
C SER A 149 2.91 3.61 -8.95
N GLN A 150 2.71 4.93 -8.78
CA GLN A 150 2.23 5.54 -7.54
C GLN A 150 0.95 4.89 -6.99
N LYS A 151 0.14 4.30 -7.89
CA LYS A 151 -1.10 3.58 -7.56
C LYS A 151 -0.88 2.28 -6.76
N LEU A 152 0.34 1.75 -6.70
CA LEU A 152 0.69 0.59 -5.87
C LEU A 152 1.10 0.98 -4.43
N GLY A 153 1.39 2.26 -4.18
CA GLY A 153 1.91 2.76 -2.90
C GLY A 153 0.92 3.58 -2.07
N LEU A 154 -0.27 3.87 -2.59
CA LEU A 154 -1.29 4.60 -1.85
C LEU A 154 -2.53 3.71 -1.72
N SER A 155 -2.71 3.18 -0.51
CA SER A 155 -4.03 2.73 -0.06
C SER A 155 -5.01 3.86 -0.35
N ASP A 156 -5.97 3.59 -1.22
CA ASP A 156 -7.11 4.47 -1.43
C ASP A 156 -7.70 4.84 -0.07
N GLY A 157 -8.02 6.12 0.11
CA GLY A 157 -8.41 6.70 1.38
C GLY A 157 -9.66 6.02 1.94
N GLY A 158 -9.47 5.11 2.89
CA GLY A 158 -10.59 4.39 3.48
C GLY A 158 -10.12 3.39 4.53
N SER A 159 -10.09 3.84 5.78
CA SER A 159 -10.21 3.00 6.98
C SER A 159 -9.19 1.86 7.13
N ASN A 160 -8.09 2.16 7.84
CA ASN A 160 -7.37 1.28 8.77
C ASN A 160 -7.13 -0.20 8.36
N ALA A 161 -6.96 -0.49 7.07
CA ALA A 161 -6.75 -1.85 6.61
C ALA A 161 -5.88 -1.88 5.35
N LYS A 162 -4.68 -2.41 5.55
CA LYS A 162 -3.73 -2.90 4.53
C LYS A 162 -2.86 -1.80 3.93
N ASN A 163 -1.71 -1.59 4.59
CA ASN A 163 -0.46 -1.14 3.97
C ASN A 163 -0.39 -1.65 2.53
N GLY A 164 0.02 -0.80 1.59
CA GLY A 164 0.05 -1.16 0.17
C GLY A 164 0.78 -2.49 -0.04
N GLN A 165 0.37 -3.31 -1.01
CA GLN A 165 1.02 -4.61 -1.24
C GLN A 165 2.53 -4.47 -1.47
N VAL A 166 2.98 -3.34 -2.03
CA VAL A 166 4.40 -3.00 -2.18
C VAL A 166 5.06 -2.70 -0.84
N GLU A 167 4.39 -2.00 0.07
CA GLU A 167 4.89 -1.81 1.44
C GLU A 167 5.07 -3.18 2.09
N GLN A 168 4.09 -4.09 1.99
CA GLN A 168 4.25 -5.46 2.50
C GLN A 168 5.43 -6.20 1.87
N ILE A 169 5.69 -6.05 0.57
CA ILE A 169 6.85 -6.67 -0.08
C ILE A 169 8.17 -6.06 0.40
N ILE A 170 8.21 -4.75 0.63
CA ILE A 170 9.42 -4.04 1.07
C ILE A 170 9.67 -4.24 2.57
N THR A 171 8.62 -4.33 3.39
CA THR A 171 8.69 -4.50 4.85
C THR A 171 8.72 -5.94 5.31
N GLN A 172 8.46 -6.92 4.42
CA GLN A 172 8.54 -8.33 4.79
C GLN A 172 9.98 -8.74 5.06
N ASP A 173 10.24 -8.90 6.35
CA ASP A 173 11.22 -9.79 6.97
C ASP A 173 12.67 -9.59 6.52
N ASN A 174 13.29 -8.52 7.02
CA ASN A 174 14.74 -8.44 7.11
C ASN A 174 15.12 -7.92 8.49
N ALA A 175 15.56 -8.85 9.35
CA ALA A 175 15.74 -8.71 10.79
C ALA A 175 16.66 -7.57 11.26
N ASP A 176 17.47 -6.97 10.37
CA ASP A 176 18.57 -6.09 10.76
C ASP A 176 18.24 -4.58 10.70
N VAL A 177 17.21 -4.16 9.95
CA VAL A 177 16.77 -2.74 9.93
C VAL A 177 15.25 -2.70 9.92
N LYS A 178 14.66 -2.31 11.06
CA LYS A 178 13.25 -1.99 11.16
C LYS A 178 13.01 -0.67 10.40
N ILE A 179 12.26 -0.75 9.31
CA ILE A 179 11.83 0.42 8.54
C ILE A 179 10.43 0.76 9.04
N GLU A 180 10.18 2.02 9.37
CA GLU A 180 8.84 2.51 9.68
C GLU A 180 8.30 3.34 8.52
N THR A 181 7.05 3.06 8.18
CA THR A 181 6.33 3.63 7.04
C THR A 181 5.39 4.72 7.54
N LEU A 182 5.63 5.97 7.12
CA LEU A 182 4.64 7.04 7.18
C LEU A 182 3.88 7.10 5.85
N PRO A 183 2.68 7.69 5.82
CA PRO A 183 1.84 7.76 4.61
C PRO A 183 2.56 8.27 3.34
N SER A 184 3.51 9.19 3.47
CA SER A 184 4.23 9.78 2.33
C SER A 184 5.73 9.45 2.32
N MET A 185 6.27 8.82 3.37
CA MET A 185 7.71 8.69 3.60
C MET A 185 8.11 7.40 4.31
N LEU A 186 9.31 6.92 4.03
CA LEU A 186 9.96 5.84 4.77
C LEU A 186 11.05 6.43 5.65
N LEU A 187 11.02 6.08 6.93
CA LEU A 187 12.01 6.52 7.92
C LEU A 187 12.72 5.32 8.53
N SER A 188 13.98 5.54 8.89
CA SER A 188 14.65 4.62 9.80
C SER A 188 13.99 4.67 11.18
N THR A 189 13.91 3.53 11.87
CA THR A 189 13.42 3.49 13.27
C THR A 189 14.17 4.47 14.17
N ALA A 190 15.47 4.66 13.93
CA ALA A 190 16.27 5.61 14.69
C ALA A 190 15.77 7.06 14.54
N LEU A 191 15.46 7.47 13.30
CA LEU A 191 14.96 8.82 13.02
C LEU A 191 13.55 9.01 13.58
N LEU A 192 12.69 8.00 13.48
CA LEU A 192 11.35 8.09 14.05
C LEU A 192 11.37 8.14 15.58
N GLN A 193 12.28 7.40 16.21
CA GLN A 193 12.47 7.48 17.66
C GLN A 193 12.98 8.85 18.09
N GLN A 194 13.86 9.48 17.28
CA GLN A 194 14.29 10.86 17.50
C GLN A 194 13.11 11.84 17.36
N CYS A 195 12.27 11.68 16.35
CA CYS A 195 11.06 12.49 16.17
C CYS A 195 10.13 12.37 17.39
N SER A 196 9.86 11.13 17.81
CA SER A 196 9.02 10.84 18.97
C SER A 196 9.60 11.44 20.26
N THR A 197 10.92 11.38 20.44
CA THR A 197 11.59 11.95 21.62
C THR A 197 11.52 13.47 21.63
N ALA A 198 11.81 14.13 20.50
CA ALA A 198 11.72 15.59 20.38
C ALA A 198 10.30 16.10 20.67
N VAL A 199 9.28 15.41 20.15
CA VAL A 199 7.88 15.74 20.39
C VAL A 199 7.53 15.55 21.87
N LYS A 200 7.97 14.46 22.50
CA LYS A 200 7.74 14.21 23.94
C LYS A 200 8.38 15.27 24.83
N GLU A 201 9.62 15.64 24.55
CA GLU A 201 10.33 16.69 25.28
C GLU A 201 9.60 18.03 25.15
N ALA A 202 9.15 18.38 23.95
CA ALA A 202 8.40 19.60 23.71
C ALA A 202 7.05 19.63 24.44
N VAL A 203 6.32 18.50 24.50
CA VAL A 203 5.08 18.38 25.28
C VAL A 203 5.34 18.47 26.78
N HIS A 204 6.44 17.89 27.28
CA HIS A 204 6.77 17.97 28.70
C HIS A 204 7.08 19.41 29.16
N GLU A 205 7.61 20.27 28.29
CA GLU A 205 7.89 21.68 28.60
C GLU A 205 6.64 22.56 28.53
N THR A 206 5.79 22.37 27.53
CA THR A 206 4.70 23.32 27.19
C THR A 206 3.29 22.80 27.49
N ASP A 207 3.15 21.54 27.92
CA ASP A 207 1.90 20.76 28.06
C ASP A 207 1.06 20.60 26.76
N VAL A 208 1.27 21.46 25.76
CA VAL A 208 0.64 21.45 24.43
C VAL A 208 1.70 21.75 23.37
N CYS A 209 1.88 20.84 22.43
CA CYS A 209 2.86 20.96 21.37
C CYS A 209 2.23 20.75 20.00
N ASP A 210 2.61 21.60 19.04
CA ASP A 210 2.40 21.36 17.63
C ASP A 210 3.58 20.52 17.08
N VAL A 211 3.27 19.35 16.52
CA VAL A 211 4.26 18.39 16.04
C VAL A 211 5.14 19.00 14.94
N GLN A 212 4.57 19.86 14.09
CA GLN A 212 5.34 20.54 13.04
C GLN A 212 6.42 21.44 13.64
N SER A 213 6.08 22.20 14.67
CA SER A 213 7.00 23.09 15.38
C SER A 213 8.13 22.32 16.09
N ALA A 214 7.81 21.19 16.73
CA ALA A 214 8.81 20.35 17.40
C ALA A 214 9.82 19.71 16.44
N LEU A 215 9.35 19.29 15.26
CA LEU A 215 10.16 18.60 14.27
C LEU A 215 10.90 19.54 13.31
N GLN A 216 10.69 20.85 13.43
CA GLN A 216 11.35 21.85 12.58
C GLN A 216 12.88 21.77 12.63
N SER A 217 13.44 21.35 13.77
CA SER A 217 14.88 21.15 13.97
C SER A 217 15.49 20.07 13.09
N LEU A 218 14.69 19.09 12.63
CA LEU A 218 15.14 17.99 11.80
C LEU A 218 15.18 18.35 10.31
N ALA A 219 14.58 19.48 9.91
CA ALA A 219 14.53 19.96 8.53
C ALA A 219 13.99 18.94 7.50
N ILE A 220 13.10 18.05 7.92
CA ILE A 220 12.47 17.04 7.06
C ILE A 220 11.13 17.60 6.55
N PRO A 221 10.83 17.50 5.24
CA PRO A 221 9.57 17.95 4.67
C PRO A 221 8.46 16.91 4.92
N PHE A 222 7.89 16.90 6.12
CA PHE A 222 6.71 16.09 6.44
C PHE A 222 5.44 16.68 5.81
N ASP A 223 4.56 15.82 5.30
CA ASP A 223 3.20 16.21 4.92
C ASP A 223 2.26 16.19 6.15
N ASP A 224 1.10 16.83 6.06
CA ASP A 224 0.13 16.89 7.16
C ASP A 224 -0.31 15.49 7.59
N ALA A 225 -0.44 14.56 6.64
CA ALA A 225 -0.76 13.15 6.91
C ALA A 225 0.34 12.45 7.73
N ASP A 226 1.61 12.77 7.47
CA ASP A 226 2.75 12.20 8.19
C ASP A 226 2.82 12.74 9.62
N LEU A 227 2.57 14.04 9.81
CA LEU A 227 2.52 14.69 11.12
C LEU A 227 1.42 14.12 12.00
N ILE A 228 0.23 13.87 11.43
CA ILE A 228 -0.88 13.23 12.14
C ILE A 228 -0.50 11.81 12.57
N ALA A 229 0.10 11.02 11.67
CA ALA A 229 0.53 9.65 11.98
C ALA A 229 1.58 9.63 13.11
N ILE A 230 2.57 10.52 13.07
CA ILE A 230 3.55 10.67 14.16
C ILE A 230 2.85 11.05 15.46
N SER A 231 1.88 11.98 15.42
CA SER A 231 1.15 12.40 16.62
C SER A 231 0.37 11.26 17.28
N GLU A 232 -0.30 10.43 16.46
CA GLU A 232 -1.08 9.28 16.91
C GLU A 232 -0.17 8.17 17.45
N GLN A 233 0.99 7.97 16.81
CA GLN A 233 1.99 7.01 17.28
C GLN A 233 2.58 7.42 18.63
N VAL A 234 2.89 8.72 18.82
CA VAL A 234 3.38 9.24 20.10
C VAL A 234 2.32 9.13 21.20
N ALA A 235 1.06 9.47 20.89
CA ALA A 235 -0.05 9.33 21.83
C ALA A 235 -0.33 7.86 22.22
N SER A 236 -0.18 6.93 21.27
CA SER A 236 -0.33 5.50 21.53
C SER A 236 0.82 4.91 22.34
N SER A 237 2.01 5.53 22.26
CA SER A 237 3.22 5.05 22.94
C SER A 237 3.28 5.43 24.42
N GLU A 238 2.56 6.47 24.85
CA GLU A 238 2.66 7.02 26.21
C GLU A 238 1.30 7.27 26.83
N SER A 239 1.04 6.65 27.99
CA SER A 239 -0.19 6.84 28.74
C SER A 239 -0.25 8.26 29.31
N GLY A 240 -1.27 9.04 28.91
CA GLY A 240 -1.48 10.41 29.38
C GLY A 240 -1.16 11.50 28.35
N LEU A 241 -0.80 11.11 27.13
CA LEU A 241 -0.77 11.98 25.96
C LEU A 241 -1.99 11.75 25.07
N HIS A 242 -2.50 12.83 24.50
CA HIS A 242 -3.62 12.81 23.58
C HIS A 242 -3.24 13.57 22.31
N SER A 243 -3.58 13.01 21.16
CA SER A 243 -3.40 13.65 19.85
C SER A 243 -4.71 14.23 19.34
N ALA A 244 -4.64 15.40 18.71
CA ALA A 244 -5.71 15.97 17.91
C ALA A 244 -5.11 16.59 16.65
N GLY A 245 -5.20 15.88 15.53
CA GLY A 245 -4.60 16.31 14.27
C GLY A 245 -3.08 16.43 14.39
N THR A 246 -2.54 17.63 14.18
CA THR A 246 -1.09 17.90 14.29
C THR A 246 -0.64 18.28 15.71
N HIS A 247 -1.56 18.34 16.68
CA HIS A 247 -1.27 18.79 18.03
C HIS A 247 -1.30 17.62 19.02
N ILE A 248 -0.40 17.66 20.00
CA ILE A 248 -0.35 16.73 21.13
C ILE A 248 -0.46 17.51 22.42
N PHE A 249 -1.25 16.99 23.34
CA PHE A 249 -1.46 17.60 24.65
C PHE A 249 -1.45 16.55 25.76
N SER A 250 -0.95 16.96 26.92
CA SER A 250 -0.93 16.12 28.12
C SER A 250 -2.27 16.17 28.87
N ASP A 251 -2.63 15.09 29.57
CA ASP A 251 -3.74 15.08 30.52
C ASP A 251 -3.63 16.19 31.59
N ARG A 252 -2.41 16.66 31.87
CA ARG A 252 -2.16 17.82 32.73
C ARG A 252 -2.82 19.09 32.22
N ILE A 253 -2.79 19.38 30.91
CA ILE A 253 -3.46 20.57 30.38
C ILE A 253 -4.97 20.40 30.40
N LEU A 254 -5.49 19.19 30.19
CA LEU A 254 -6.92 18.91 30.29
C LEU A 254 -7.41 19.18 31.70
N SER A 255 -6.73 18.65 32.70
CA SER A 255 -7.03 18.88 34.11
C SER A 255 -7.01 20.38 34.47
N LYS A 256 -5.95 21.11 34.08
CA LYS A 256 -5.86 22.57 34.28
C LYS A 256 -6.98 23.34 33.57
N THR A 257 -7.38 22.89 32.38
CA THR A 257 -8.43 23.55 31.59
C THR A 257 -9.81 23.31 32.21
N ILE A 258 -10.07 22.10 32.72
CA ILE A 258 -11.30 21.77 33.44
C ILE A 258 -11.43 22.61 34.70
N GLU A 259 -10.36 22.75 35.49
CA GLU A 259 -10.34 23.58 36.69
C GLU A 259 -10.63 25.05 36.36
N ARG A 260 -9.91 25.63 35.38
CA ARG A 260 -10.14 27.01 34.92
C ARG A 260 -11.55 27.23 34.35
N LEU A 261 -12.12 26.21 33.70
CA LEU A 261 -13.48 26.28 33.20
C LEU A 261 -14.47 26.27 34.36
N GLY A 262 -14.24 25.45 35.39
CA GLY A 262 -15.00 25.44 36.64
C GLY A 262 -15.02 26.81 37.32
N ASP A 263 -13.84 27.40 37.55
CA ASP A 263 -13.71 28.74 38.14
C ASP A 263 -14.49 29.80 37.35
N ARG A 264 -14.47 29.70 36.02
CA ARG A 264 -15.16 30.65 35.15
C ARG A 264 -16.68 30.45 35.17
N ILE A 265 -17.14 29.20 35.28
CA ILE A 265 -18.57 28.89 35.47
C ILE A 265 -19.03 29.43 36.82
N ASP A 266 -18.26 29.26 37.89
CA ASP A 266 -18.59 29.74 39.23
C ASP A 266 -18.62 31.28 39.29
N ALA A 267 -17.64 31.95 38.68
CA ALA A 267 -17.63 33.41 38.56
C ALA A 267 -18.87 33.92 37.80
N TRP A 268 -19.23 33.25 36.70
CA TRP A 268 -20.42 33.60 35.92
C TRP A 268 -21.72 33.35 36.70
N ALA A 269 -21.80 32.25 37.46
CA ALA A 269 -22.93 31.97 38.33
C ALA A 269 -23.09 33.04 39.42
N HIS A 270 -21.98 33.48 40.04
CA HIS A 270 -22.00 34.56 41.01
C HIS A 270 -22.46 35.89 40.42
N GLU A 271 -21.98 36.25 39.22
CA GLU A 271 -22.41 37.46 38.53
C GLU A 271 -23.91 37.41 38.19
N LEU A 272 -24.39 36.29 37.67
CA LEU A 272 -25.80 36.08 37.34
C LEU A 272 -26.69 36.17 38.58
N MET A 273 -26.29 35.55 39.69
CA MET A 273 -27.02 35.61 40.96
C MET A 273 -27.05 37.03 41.55
N SER A 274 -25.94 37.77 41.42
CA SER A 274 -25.87 39.18 41.82
C SER A 274 -26.84 40.04 41.01
N ARG A 275 -26.91 39.85 39.69
CA ARG A 275 -27.86 40.53 38.80
C ARG A 275 -29.31 40.23 39.17
N ILE A 276 -29.66 38.96 39.38
CA ILE A 276 -31.00 38.56 39.82
C ILE A 276 -31.36 39.19 41.17
N GLN A 277 -30.40 39.28 42.10
CA GLN A 277 -30.62 39.88 43.41
C GLN A 277 -30.78 41.42 43.34
N GLN A 278 -30.05 42.09 42.45
CA GLN A 278 -30.23 43.51 42.17
C GLN A 278 -31.60 43.79 41.54
N GLU A 279 -32.04 42.99 40.57
CA GLU A 279 -33.37 43.10 39.96
C GLU A 279 -34.48 42.89 41.01
N ARG A 280 -34.33 41.90 41.90
CA ARG A 280 -35.28 41.69 43.02
C ARG A 280 -35.33 42.87 43.98
N LYS A 281 -34.18 43.48 44.31
CA LYS A 281 -34.11 44.69 45.16
C LYS A 281 -34.73 45.91 44.46
N GLY A 282 -34.50 46.09 43.16
CA GLY A 282 -35.12 47.15 42.35
C GLY A 282 -36.65 46.99 42.26
N THR A 283 -37.13 45.76 42.07
CA THR A 283 -38.58 45.45 42.02
C THR A 283 -39.25 45.66 43.39
N GLN A 284 -38.56 45.34 44.50
CA GLN A 284 -39.05 45.63 45.85
C GLN A 284 -39.05 47.14 46.19
N GLN A 285 -38.07 47.90 45.71
CA GLN A 285 -38.05 49.36 45.87
C GLN A 285 -39.14 50.06 45.05
N GLN A 286 -39.42 49.61 43.82
CA GLN A 286 -40.56 50.12 43.04
C GLN A 286 -41.91 49.82 43.72
N LYS A 287 -42.08 48.62 44.31
CA LYS A 287 -43.29 48.31 45.10
C LYS A 287 -43.45 49.21 46.33
N LYS A 288 -42.37 49.48 47.07
CA LYS A 288 -42.41 50.39 48.23
C LYS A 288 -42.66 51.85 47.85
N VAL A 289 -42.15 52.33 46.72
CA VAL A 289 -42.40 53.70 46.25
C VAL A 289 -43.85 53.88 45.80
N VAL A 290 -44.47 52.86 45.19
CA VAL A 290 -45.91 52.88 44.85
C VAL A 290 -46.78 52.90 46.10
N GLU A 291 -46.41 52.22 47.18
CA GLU A 291 -47.13 52.30 48.47
C GLU A 291 -46.99 53.65 49.18
N VAL A 292 -45.86 54.36 49.01
CA VAL A 292 -45.62 55.68 49.64
C VAL A 292 -46.21 56.84 48.81
N CYS A 293 -46.37 56.67 47.49
CA CYS A 293 -46.99 57.66 46.60
C CYS A 293 -48.53 57.60 46.53
N HIS A 294 -49.20 57.10 47.59
CA HIS A 294 -50.63 57.33 47.78
C HIS A 294 -50.85 58.42 48.84
N PRO A 295 -50.74 59.72 48.50
CA PRO A 295 -51.13 60.77 49.42
C PRO A 295 -52.66 60.83 49.52
N LEU A 296 -53.14 60.89 50.77
CA LEU A 296 -54.38 61.53 51.21
C LEU A 296 -55.47 61.70 50.14
N ILE A 297 -56.40 60.75 50.05
CA ILE A 297 -57.78 61.07 49.70
C ILE A 297 -58.68 60.28 50.65
N LEU A 298 -59.03 60.90 51.78
CA LEU A 298 -60.32 60.77 52.47
C LEU A 298 -60.18 61.35 53.88
N LEU A 299 -60.62 62.59 54.07
CA LEU A 299 -61.69 62.96 55.01
C LEU A 299 -61.89 64.49 55.04
N GLU A 300 -63.15 64.85 54.75
CA GLU A 300 -63.84 66.15 54.89
C GLU A 300 -63.48 67.33 53.97
#